data_AF-A0A5C8I2T9-F1
#
_entry.id   AF-A0A5C8I2T9-F1
#
_cell.length_a   1.000
_cell.length_b   1.000
_cell.length_c   1.000
_cell.angle_alpha   90.00
_cell.angle_beta   90.00
_cell.angle_gamma   90.00
#
_symmetry.space_group_name_H-M   'P 1'
#
loop_
_entity.id
_entity.type
_entity.pdbx_description
1 polymer ?
#
loop_
_entity_poly.entity_id
_entity_poly.type
_entity_poly.pdbx_seq_one_letter_code
_entity_poly.pdbx_strand_id
1 'polypeptide(L)'
;MTVDTRPPWWRATPGDPPPHWYIAFEVLTGDERGADWGMAAAIHVARIRRRTGRGPTFAEVFDELLPQSSPLQPPWPAHVSSKSRHDIMQSFRRHVAIEWKRQGWINWDVGVPRSLRVGPSFRERSRSRQAGRSEGSS
;
A
#
# COMPACT_ATOMS: atom_id res chain seq x y z
N MET A 1 -3.77 33.04 5.58
CA MET A 1 -4.29 31.70 5.24
C MET A 1 -3.48 30.70 6.02
N THR A 2 -4.09 29.95 6.95
CA THR A 2 -3.41 28.87 7.67
C THR A 2 -3.23 27.68 6.72
N VAL A 3 -1.98 27.26 6.48
CA VAL A 3 -1.69 26.08 5.67
C VAL A 3 -2.12 24.84 6.48
N ASP A 4 -2.99 24.01 5.90
CA ASP A 4 -3.35 22.72 6.52
C ASP A 4 -2.14 21.76 6.40
N THR A 5 -1.44 21.59 7.52
CA THR A 5 -0.24 20.74 7.64
C THR A 5 -0.59 19.26 7.82
N ARG A 6 -1.88 18.91 7.99
CA ARG A 6 -2.29 17.52 8.19
C ARG A 6 -2.02 16.68 6.94
N PRO A 7 -1.74 15.39 7.11
CA PRO A 7 -1.44 14.50 6.00
C PRO A 7 -2.65 14.36 5.07
N PRO A 8 -2.44 14.25 3.75
CA PRO A 8 -3.52 14.18 2.76
C PRO A 8 -4.55 13.06 3.02
N TRP A 9 -4.14 11.97 3.68
CA TRP A 9 -5.02 10.88 4.06
C TRP A 9 -5.95 11.19 5.25
N TRP A 10 -5.74 12.30 5.97
CA TRP A 10 -6.56 12.72 7.12
C TRP A 10 -7.28 14.06 6.95
N ARG A 11 -6.89 14.91 5.98
CA ARG A 11 -7.38 16.31 5.85
C ARG A 11 -8.90 16.49 5.87
N ALA A 12 -9.65 15.51 5.36
CA ALA A 12 -11.12 15.54 5.36
C ALA A 12 -11.76 15.23 6.72
N THR A 13 -10.96 14.84 7.72
CA THR A 13 -11.41 14.48 9.07
C THR A 13 -11.13 15.64 10.02
N PRO A 14 -12.09 16.03 10.89
CA PRO A 14 -11.84 17.01 11.93
C PRO A 14 -10.74 16.56 12.91
N GLY A 15 -9.94 17.52 13.38
CA GLY A 15 -8.85 17.25 14.33
C GLY A 15 -7.58 16.69 13.70
N ASP A 16 -6.59 16.45 14.55
CA ASP A 16 -5.31 15.85 14.14
C ASP A 16 -5.37 14.33 14.15
N PRO A 17 -4.69 13.66 13.20
CA PRO A 17 -4.55 12.22 13.26
C PRO A 17 -3.73 11.84 14.49
N PRO A 18 -4.13 10.80 15.23
CA PRO A 18 -3.32 10.33 16.33
C PRO A 18 -1.94 9.82 15.86
N PRO A 19 -0.92 9.82 16.74
CA PRO A 19 0.45 9.41 16.39
C PRO A 19 0.57 8.04 15.71
N HIS A 20 -0.26 7.07 16.12
CA HIS A 20 -0.22 5.72 15.58
C HIS A 20 -0.58 5.64 14.08
N TRP A 21 -1.32 6.62 13.53
CA TRP A 21 -1.59 6.68 12.09
C TRP A 21 -0.36 7.12 11.30
N TYR A 22 0.41 8.07 11.84
CA TYR A 22 1.69 8.47 11.26
C TYR A 22 2.69 7.32 11.29
N ILE A 23 2.82 6.65 12.43
CA ILE A 23 3.73 5.50 12.59
C ILE A 23 3.34 4.39 11.60
N ALA A 24 2.05 4.06 11.49
CA ALA A 24 1.60 3.06 10.52
C ALA A 24 1.93 3.47 9.09
N PHE A 25 1.72 4.73 8.72
CA PHE A 25 2.08 5.24 7.40
C PHE A 25 3.59 5.11 7.14
N GLU A 26 4.41 5.61 8.06
CA GLU A 26 5.87 5.57 7.96
C GLU A 26 6.40 4.13 7.88
N VAL A 27 5.86 3.20 8.66
CA VAL A 27 6.25 1.78 8.55
C VAL A 27 5.90 1.21 7.18
N LEU A 28 4.76 1.59 6.61
CA LEU A 28 4.30 1.09 5.31
C LEU A 28 5.02 1.74 4.13
N THR A 29 5.57 2.95 4.29
CA THR A 29 6.08 3.76 3.16
C THR A 29 7.53 4.21 3.28
N GLY A 30 8.12 4.17 4.48
CA GLY A 30 9.50 4.61 4.72
C GLY A 30 10.53 3.75 3.98
N ASP A 31 11.79 4.21 3.90
CA ASP A 31 12.74 3.69 2.91
C ASP A 31 13.01 2.18 3.02
N GLU A 32 13.41 1.67 4.18
CA GLU A 32 13.69 0.23 4.33
C GLU A 32 12.41 -0.61 4.46
N ARG A 33 11.55 -0.31 5.44
CA ARG A 33 10.35 -1.12 5.71
C ARG A 33 9.29 -0.97 4.63
N GLY A 34 9.17 0.21 4.03
CA GLY A 34 8.23 0.45 2.93
C GLY A 34 8.61 -0.28 1.66
N ALA A 35 9.90 -0.51 1.41
CA ALA A 35 10.35 -1.38 0.32
C ALA A 35 9.89 -2.84 0.52
N ASP A 36 9.95 -3.35 1.75
CA ASP A 36 9.47 -4.70 2.07
C ASP A 36 7.96 -4.83 1.91
N TRP A 37 7.19 -3.84 2.39
CA TRP A 37 5.74 -3.82 2.21
C TRP A 37 5.32 -3.66 0.75
N GLY A 38 5.99 -2.77 0.01
CA GLY A 38 5.77 -2.60 -1.42
C GLY A 38 6.09 -3.88 -2.20
N MET A 39 7.18 -4.56 -1.85
CA MET A 39 7.51 -5.87 -2.40
C MET A 39 6.42 -6.92 -2.09
N ALA A 40 5.96 -7.01 -0.84
CA ALA A 40 4.89 -7.93 -0.46
C ALA A 40 3.60 -7.66 -1.25
N ALA A 41 3.23 -6.39 -1.42
CA ALA A 41 2.12 -5.98 -2.26
C ALA A 41 2.30 -6.42 -3.72
N ALA A 42 3.48 -6.23 -4.29
CA ALA A 42 3.80 -6.63 -5.66
C ALA A 42 3.71 -8.16 -5.85
N ILE A 43 4.20 -8.94 -4.88
CA ILE A 43 4.08 -10.41 -4.88
C ILE A 43 2.60 -10.83 -4.89
N HIS A 44 1.79 -10.24 -4.01
CA HIS A 44 0.36 -10.53 -3.96
C HIS A 44 -0.33 -10.19 -5.30
N VAL A 45 -0.06 -9.00 -5.84
CA VAL A 45 -0.61 -8.57 -7.14
C VAL A 45 -0.22 -9.54 -8.26
N ALA A 46 1.05 -9.95 -8.32
CA ALA A 46 1.53 -10.92 -9.31
C ALA A 46 0.78 -12.26 -9.19
N ARG A 47 0.61 -12.76 -7.95
CA ARG A 47 -0.11 -14.01 -7.66
C ARG A 47 -1.56 -13.94 -8.12
N ILE A 48 -2.29 -12.87 -7.80
CA ILE A 48 -3.69 -12.70 -8.19
C ILE A 48 -3.85 -12.56 -9.71
N ARG A 49 -2.99 -11.79 -10.37
CA ARG A 49 -3.02 -11.66 -11.83
C ARG A 49 -2.74 -12.97 -12.53
N ARG A 50 -1.77 -13.76 -12.06
CA ARG A 50 -1.48 -15.09 -12.61
C ARG A 50 -2.68 -16.02 -12.49
N ARG A 51 -3.43 -15.93 -11.38
CA ARG A 51 -4.60 -16.79 -11.12
C ARG A 51 -5.85 -16.37 -11.87
N THR A 52 -6.08 -15.06 -12.06
CA THR A 52 -7.39 -14.53 -12.50
C THR A 52 -7.35 -13.73 -13.78
N GLY A 53 -6.17 -13.44 -14.33
CA GLY A 53 -5.97 -12.53 -15.47
C GLY A 53 -6.16 -11.04 -15.14
N ARG A 54 -6.74 -10.70 -13.99
CA ARG A 54 -7.01 -9.31 -13.54
C ARG A 54 -6.24 -8.98 -12.25
N GLY A 55 -6.05 -7.69 -12.00
CA GLY A 55 -5.46 -7.24 -10.74
C GLY A 55 -6.41 -7.41 -9.54
N PRO A 56 -5.88 -7.39 -8.31
CA PRO A 56 -6.71 -7.22 -7.13
C PRO A 56 -7.28 -5.78 -7.05
N THR A 57 -8.18 -5.54 -6.10
CA THR A 57 -8.53 -4.19 -5.63
C THR A 57 -7.54 -3.74 -4.55
N PHE A 58 -7.54 -2.44 -4.21
CA PHE A 58 -6.76 -1.98 -3.05
C PHE A 58 -7.20 -2.66 -1.76
N ALA A 59 -8.52 -2.81 -1.54
CA ALA A 59 -9.04 -3.48 -0.34
C ALA A 59 -8.47 -4.90 -0.21
N GLU A 60 -8.53 -5.69 -1.29
CA GLU A 60 -7.99 -7.06 -1.30
C GLU A 60 -6.49 -7.12 -0.98
N VAL A 61 -5.69 -6.18 -1.50
CA VAL A 61 -4.24 -6.10 -1.18
C VAL A 61 -4.03 -5.80 0.30
N PHE A 62 -4.75 -4.81 0.84
CA PHE A 62 -4.58 -4.40 2.23
C PHE A 62 -5.15 -5.42 3.22
N ASP A 63 -6.23 -6.11 2.87
CA ASP A 63 -6.82 -7.14 3.74
C ASP A 63 -5.93 -8.40 3.79
N GLU A 64 -5.19 -8.70 2.72
CA GLU A 64 -4.14 -9.73 2.75
C GLU A 64 -2.95 -9.29 3.61
N LEU A 65 -2.42 -8.09 3.37
CA LEU A 65 -1.16 -7.65 3.98
C LEU A 65 -1.35 -7.24 5.45
N LEU A 66 -2.47 -6.60 5.75
CA LEU A 66 -2.79 -5.99 7.03
C LEU A 66 -4.14 -6.54 7.53
N PRO A 67 -4.17 -7.80 8.00
CA PRO A 67 -5.39 -8.33 8.63
C PRO A 67 -5.84 -7.42 9.78
N GLN A 68 -7.11 -7.50 10.19
CA GLN A 68 -7.65 -6.61 11.24
C GLN A 68 -6.88 -6.65 12.57
N SER A 69 -6.20 -7.77 12.85
CA SER A 69 -5.33 -7.94 14.02
C SER A 69 -3.94 -7.33 13.87
N SER A 70 -3.61 -6.76 12.70
CA SER A 70 -2.29 -6.19 12.45
C SER A 70 -2.06 -4.97 13.34
N PRO A 71 -0.88 -4.83 13.98
CA PRO A 71 -0.54 -3.63 14.74
C PRO A 71 -0.43 -2.38 13.85
N LEU A 72 -0.41 -2.56 12.52
CA LEU A 72 -0.47 -1.49 11.52
C LEU A 72 -1.91 -1.12 11.11
N GLN A 73 -2.92 -1.67 11.80
CA GLN A 73 -4.28 -1.14 11.82
C GLN A 73 -4.40 -0.17 13.01
N PRO A 74 -4.10 1.13 12.82
CA PRO A 74 -4.14 2.10 13.90
C PRO A 74 -5.52 2.16 14.56
N PRO A 75 -5.60 2.31 15.90
CA PRO A 75 -6.87 2.42 16.58
C PRO A 75 -7.65 3.67 16.14
N TRP A 76 -8.98 3.58 16.23
CA TRP A 76 -9.84 4.69 15.86
C TRP A 76 -9.99 5.68 17.02
N PRO A 77 -9.89 7.00 16.76
CA PRO A 77 -10.30 7.99 17.76
C PRO A 77 -11.80 7.83 18.08
N ALA A 78 -12.17 8.03 19.35
CA ALA A 78 -13.54 7.85 19.82
C ALA A 78 -14.56 8.75 19.08
N HIS A 79 -14.13 9.92 18.61
CA HIS A 79 -14.98 10.89 17.92
C HIS A 79 -15.22 10.58 16.42
N VAL A 80 -14.54 9.57 15.86
CA VAL A 80 -14.66 9.25 14.43
C VAL A 80 -15.82 8.27 14.19
N SER A 81 -16.84 8.75 13.48
CA SER A 81 -18.02 7.96 13.08
C SER A 81 -17.65 6.78 12.17
N SER A 82 -18.43 5.70 12.20
CA SER A 82 -18.21 4.53 11.34
C SER A 82 -18.15 4.87 9.84
N LYS A 83 -18.94 5.84 9.38
CA LYS A 83 -18.87 6.34 8.00
C LYS A 83 -17.53 6.98 7.71
N SER A 84 -17.07 7.90 8.58
CA SER A 84 -15.77 8.55 8.45
C SER A 84 -14.60 7.54 8.49
N ARG A 85 -14.72 6.46 9.29
CA ARG A 85 -13.69 5.41 9.33
C ARG A 85 -13.45 4.77 7.96
N HIS A 86 -14.52 4.52 7.19
CA HIS A 86 -14.40 3.96 5.86
C HIS A 86 -13.62 4.91 4.92
N ASP A 87 -14.01 6.18 4.88
CA ASP A 87 -13.41 7.18 3.99
C ASP A 87 -11.93 7.44 4.36
N ILE A 88 -11.63 7.51 5.66
CA ILE A 88 -10.26 7.65 6.17
C ILE A 88 -9.42 6.44 5.76
N MET A 89 -9.91 5.23 6.00
CA MET A 89 -9.16 4.01 5.69
C MET A 89 -8.93 3.87 4.18
N GLN A 90 -9.94 4.18 3.36
CA GLN A 90 -9.80 4.20 1.91
C GLN A 90 -8.74 5.21 1.47
N SER A 91 -8.76 6.42 2.04
CA SER A 91 -7.77 7.47 1.74
C SER A 91 -6.37 7.07 2.19
N PHE A 92 -6.22 6.52 3.39
CA PHE A 92 -4.96 6.02 3.94
C PHE A 92 -4.34 4.95 3.04
N ARG A 93 -5.10 3.89 2.75
CA ARG A 93 -4.69 2.79 1.85
C ARG A 93 -4.27 3.31 0.48
N ARG A 94 -5.01 4.27 -0.07
CA ARG A 94 -4.68 4.90 -1.36
C ARG A 94 -3.35 5.65 -1.31
N HIS A 95 -3.07 6.41 -0.25
CA HIS A 95 -1.82 7.15 -0.13
C HIS A 95 -0.62 6.22 0.07
N VAL A 96 -0.76 5.16 0.87
CA VAL A 96 0.27 4.12 0.98
C VAL A 96 0.56 3.48 -0.38
N ALA A 97 -0.48 3.13 -1.14
CA ALA A 97 -0.30 2.57 -2.49
C ALA A 97 0.34 3.55 -3.49
N ILE A 98 0.12 4.86 -3.32
CA ILE A 98 0.81 5.90 -4.10
C ILE A 98 2.31 5.88 -3.82
N GLU A 99 2.73 5.78 -2.57
CA GLU A 99 4.16 5.68 -2.25
C GLU A 99 4.78 4.40 -2.83
N TRP A 100 4.10 3.25 -2.71
CA TRP A 100 4.57 2.01 -3.36
C TRP A 100 4.65 2.12 -4.89
N LYS A 101 3.76 2.89 -5.51
CA LYS A 101 3.83 3.18 -6.96
C LYS A 101 5.01 4.08 -7.31
N ARG A 102 5.29 5.11 -6.50
CA ARG A 102 6.46 5.99 -6.69
C ARG A 102 7.77 5.22 -6.56
N GLN A 103 7.83 4.27 -5.63
CA GLN A 103 8.96 3.36 -5.46
C GLN A 103 9.03 2.24 -6.53
N GLY A 104 8.04 2.16 -7.42
CA GLY A 104 8.02 1.23 -8.55
C GLY A 104 7.66 -0.21 -8.20
N TRP A 105 7.07 -0.47 -7.03
CA TRP A 105 6.65 -1.82 -6.64
C TRP A 105 5.35 -2.25 -7.33
N ILE A 106 4.36 -1.37 -7.35
CA ILE A 106 3.05 -1.59 -7.97
C ILE A 106 2.69 -0.46 -8.93
N ASN A 107 1.70 -0.69 -9.80
CA ASN A 107 1.14 0.33 -10.67
C ASN A 107 -0.34 0.02 -10.97
N TRP A 108 -1.09 0.99 -11.46
CA TRP A 108 -2.49 0.85 -11.86
C TRP A 108 -2.88 1.98 -12.82
N ASP A 109 -3.98 1.78 -13.54
CA ASP A 109 -4.58 2.79 -14.42
C ASP A 109 -5.71 3.51 -13.68
N VAL A 110 -5.69 4.85 -13.74
CA VAL A 110 -6.66 5.68 -13.05
C VAL A 110 -8.04 5.47 -13.66
N GLY A 111 -9.06 5.28 -12.82
CA GLY A 111 -10.43 5.04 -13.27
C GLY A 111 -10.70 3.64 -13.82
N VAL A 112 -9.69 2.76 -13.88
CA VAL A 112 -9.86 1.38 -14.39
C VAL A 112 -9.94 0.40 -13.22
N PRO A 113 -11.09 -0.27 -13.01
CA PRO A 113 -11.25 -1.25 -11.95
C PRO A 113 -10.30 -2.44 -12.13
N ARG A 114 -9.73 -2.92 -11.01
CA ARG A 114 -8.88 -4.13 -10.98
C ARG A 114 -7.68 -4.08 -11.95
N SER A 115 -7.11 -2.87 -12.15
CA SER A 115 -5.96 -2.62 -13.03
C SER A 115 -4.59 -2.76 -12.34
N LEU A 116 -4.57 -3.10 -11.04
CA LEU A 116 -3.34 -3.28 -10.28
C LEU A 116 -2.40 -4.28 -10.96
N ARG A 117 -1.13 -3.90 -11.06
CA ARG A 117 -0.05 -4.66 -11.68
C ARG A 117 1.27 -4.40 -10.94
N VAL A 118 2.25 -5.27 -11.19
CA VAL A 118 3.61 -5.06 -10.71
C VAL A 118 4.28 -3.89 -11.45
N GLY A 119 5.04 -3.10 -10.71
CA GLY A 119 5.83 -1.98 -11.22
C GLY A 119 7.23 -2.38 -11.71
N PRO A 120 8.03 -1.42 -12.17
CA PRO A 120 9.37 -1.66 -12.74
C PRO A 120 10.36 -2.25 -11.73
N SER A 121 10.44 -1.72 -10.51
CA SER A 121 11.38 -2.17 -9.46
C SER A 121 11.18 -3.65 -9.11
N PHE A 122 9.92 -4.11 -9.08
CA PHE A 122 9.63 -5.53 -8.88
C PHE A 122 10.15 -6.39 -10.04
N ARG A 123 9.98 -5.95 -11.29
CA ARG A 123 10.44 -6.69 -12.48
C ARG A 123 11.96 -6.75 -12.56
N GLU A 124 12.65 -5.68 -12.18
CA GLU A 124 14.12 -5.66 -12.08
C GLU A 124 14.60 -6.65 -11.04
N ARG A 125 14.08 -6.56 -9.81
CA ARG A 125 14.47 -7.48 -8.72
C ARG A 125 14.13 -8.94 -9.02
N SER A 126 13.02 -9.21 -9.71
CA SER A 126 12.68 -10.56 -10.17
C SER A 126 13.65 -11.07 -11.24
N ARG A 127 14.08 -10.23 -12.19
CA ARG A 127 15.04 -10.61 -13.24
C ARG A 127 16.42 -10.90 -12.65
N SER A 128 16.93 -10.06 -11.76
CA SER A 128 18.21 -10.30 -11.06
C SER A 128 18.21 -11.62 -10.30
N ARG A 129 17.09 -11.98 -9.64
CA ARG A 129 16.95 -13.28 -8.96
C ARG A 129 16.94 -14.47 -9.92
N GLN A 130 16.39 -14.32 -11.12
CA GLN A 130 16.39 -15.38 -12.13
C GLN A 130 17.78 -15.58 -12.73
N ALA A 131 18.48 -14.49 -13.07
CA ALA A 131 19.85 -14.53 -13.60
C ALA A 131 20.82 -15.22 -12.64
N GLY A 132 20.82 -14.85 -11.35
CA GLY A 132 21.70 -15.47 -10.35
C GLY A 132 21.38 -16.95 -10.06
N ARG A 133 20.16 -17.41 -10.35
CA ARG A 133 19.82 -18.84 -10.27
C ARG A 133 20.35 -19.63 -11.46
N SER A 134 20.38 -19.03 -12.65
CA SER A 134 20.93 -19.66 -13.85
C SER A 134 22.45 -19.80 -13.77
N GLU A 135 23.14 -18.85 -13.14
CA GLU A 135 24.60 -18.89 -12.94
C GLU A 135 25.05 -19.88 -11.85
N GLY A 136 24.21 -20.15 -10.85
CA GLY A 136 24.51 -21.11 -9.77
C GLY A 136 24.09 -22.56 -10.06
N SER A 137 23.68 -22.89 -11.29
CA SER A 137 23.29 -24.24 -11.73
C SER A 137 24.10 -24.73 -12.95
N SER A 138 25.27 -24.13 -13.20
CA SER A 138 26.22 -24.57 -14.23
C SER A 138 27.43 -25.26 -13.60
#